data_AF-A0A0K1F3N3-F1
#
_entry.id   AF-A0A0K1F3N3-F1
#
_cell.length_a   1.000
_cell.length_b   1.000
_cell.length_c   1.000
_cell.angle_alpha   90.00
_cell.angle_beta   90.00
_cell.angle_gamma   90.00
#
_symmetry.space_group_name_H-M   'P 1'
#
loop_
_entity.id
_entity.type
_entity.pdbx_description
1 polymer ?
#
loop_
_entity_poly.entity_id
_entity_poly.type
_entity_poly.pdbx_seq_one_letter_code
_entity_poly.pdbx_strand_id
1 'polypeptide(L)'
;MPNLSYKAKQLIVMRRDLKMRKGKVAAQAGHACVEATLAALVREGRQDQLRVAPDGSRVYLDDENGIPTALSDWFDAGVAKVCVYVDSEDELLDIAAQGRERNFIVALIRDAGLTEFHGKPTHTCLAFEPLHADEIDPITGELPLY
;
A
#
# COMPACT_ATOMS: atom_id res chain seq x y z
N MET A 1 -1.38 13.01 22.58
CA MET A 1 -0.89 13.89 21.49
C MET A 1 -1.96 13.86 20.40
N PRO A 2 -2.31 14.98 19.76
CA PRO A 2 -3.23 14.91 18.63
C PRO A 2 -2.54 14.10 17.54
N ASN A 3 -3.17 12.99 17.17
CA ASN A 3 -2.70 12.10 16.12
C ASN A 3 -2.56 12.96 14.84
N LEU A 4 -1.34 13.15 14.32
CA LEU A 4 -1.10 13.68 12.96
C LEU A 4 -1.52 12.61 11.92
N SER A 5 -2.67 12.00 12.14
CA SER A 5 -3.17 10.88 11.37
C SER A 5 -3.78 11.43 10.09
N TYR A 6 -3.19 11.07 8.96
CA TYR A 6 -3.81 11.24 7.66
C TYR A 6 -5.20 10.58 7.71
N LYS A 7 -6.24 11.30 7.26
CA LYS A 7 -7.62 10.78 7.23
C LYS A 7 -7.71 9.48 6.42
N ALA A 8 -6.92 9.36 5.36
CA ALA A 8 -6.68 8.13 4.62
C ALA A 8 -5.20 7.98 4.27
N LYS A 9 -4.69 6.75 4.27
CA LYS A 9 -3.29 6.43 4.01
C LYS A 9 -3.15 5.06 3.37
N GLN A 10 -2.04 4.85 2.67
CA GLN A 10 -1.65 3.54 2.18
C GLN A 10 -0.53 2.98 3.05
N LEU A 11 -0.69 1.76 3.54
CA LEU A 11 0.34 1.05 4.31
C LEU A 11 1.11 0.09 3.42
N ILE A 12 2.43 0.12 3.55
CA ILE A 12 3.36 -0.81 2.91
C ILE A 12 4.14 -1.51 4.02
N VAL A 13 4.06 -2.84 4.06
CA VAL A 13 4.74 -3.66 5.07
C VAL A 13 5.90 -4.38 4.39
N MET A 14 7.12 -4.08 4.84
CA MET A 14 8.36 -4.58 4.25
C MET A 14 8.99 -5.68 5.11
N ARG A 15 9.54 -6.73 4.48
CA ARG A 15 10.39 -7.72 5.16
C ARG A 15 11.79 -7.17 5.37
N ARG A 16 12.13 -6.83 6.61
CA ARG A 16 13.45 -6.27 6.95
C ARG A 16 14.54 -7.32 7.02
N ASP A 17 14.22 -8.52 7.47
CA ASP A 17 15.14 -9.65 7.64
C ASP A 17 15.78 -10.11 6.32
N LEU A 18 15.13 -9.82 5.17
CA LEU A 18 15.70 -10.07 3.84
C LEU A 18 16.90 -9.18 3.52
N LYS A 19 17.14 -8.10 4.29
CA LYS A 19 18.27 -7.16 4.11
C LYS A 19 18.42 -6.66 2.68
N MET A 20 17.30 -6.44 2.00
CA MET A 20 17.26 -5.99 0.62
C MET A 20 18.02 -4.67 0.46
N ARG A 21 18.77 -4.54 -0.63
CA ARG A 21 19.40 -3.26 -0.98
C ARG A 21 18.35 -2.17 -1.21
N LYS A 22 18.68 -0.91 -0.90
CA LYS A 22 17.74 0.24 -0.99
C LYS A 22 16.97 0.31 -2.31
N GLY A 23 17.64 0.07 -3.44
CA GLY A 23 16.99 0.05 -4.76
C GLY A 23 15.97 -1.07 -4.93
N LYS A 24 16.22 -2.26 -4.34
CA LYS A 24 15.28 -3.37 -4.36
C LYS A 24 14.06 -3.06 -3.48
N VAL A 25 14.28 -2.56 -2.26
CA VAL A 25 13.20 -2.11 -1.36
C VAL A 25 12.27 -1.13 -2.08
N ALA A 26 12.83 -0.10 -2.72
CA ALA A 26 12.04 0.91 -3.45
C ALA A 26 11.22 0.29 -4.59
N ALA A 27 11.82 -0.64 -5.36
CA ALA A 27 11.12 -1.34 -6.43
C ALA A 27 9.96 -2.21 -5.90
N GLN A 28 10.18 -2.97 -4.81
CA GLN A 28 9.14 -3.83 -4.23
C GLN A 28 7.99 -2.99 -3.64
N ALA A 29 8.30 -1.91 -2.92
CA ALA A 29 7.29 -0.98 -2.44
C ALA A 29 6.50 -0.33 -3.59
N GLY A 30 7.17 0.01 -4.69
CA GLY A 30 6.54 0.50 -5.91
C GLY A 30 5.57 -0.50 -6.52
N HIS A 31 5.98 -1.76 -6.67
CA HIS A 31 5.10 -2.83 -7.16
C HIS A 31 3.86 -2.98 -6.28
N ALA A 32 4.05 -3.09 -4.96
CA ALA A 32 2.96 -3.26 -4.00
C ALA A 32 1.96 -2.11 -4.07
N CYS A 33 2.46 -0.86 -4.03
CA CYS A 33 1.67 0.35 -4.12
C CYS A 33 0.82 0.39 -5.40
N VAL A 34 1.45 0.15 -6.57
CA VAL A 34 0.77 0.24 -7.87
C VAL A 34 -0.33 -0.80 -7.96
N GLU A 35 -0.04 -2.06 -7.65
CA GLU A 35 -1.02 -3.15 -7.69
C GLU A 35 -2.21 -2.88 -6.76
N ALA A 36 -1.95 -2.48 -5.51
CA ALA A 36 -3.02 -2.19 -4.55
C ALA A 36 -3.89 -1.00 -4.98
N THR A 37 -3.28 0.05 -5.52
CA THR A 37 -4.00 1.27 -5.95
C THR A 37 -4.86 0.99 -7.18
N LEU A 38 -4.32 0.29 -8.19
CA LEU A 38 -5.06 -0.06 -9.40
C LEU A 38 -6.21 -1.02 -9.08
N ALA A 39 -6.00 -1.99 -8.21
CA ALA A 39 -7.07 -2.88 -7.76
C ALA A 39 -8.18 -2.11 -7.02
N ALA A 40 -7.82 -1.14 -6.16
CA ALA A 40 -8.80 -0.29 -5.47
C ALA A 40 -9.63 0.56 -6.46
N LEU A 41 -8.97 1.19 -7.43
CA LEU A 41 -9.64 1.94 -8.51
C LEU A 41 -10.62 1.06 -9.30
N VAL A 42 -10.23 -0.17 -9.59
CA VAL A 42 -11.10 -1.12 -10.30
C VAL A 42 -12.28 -1.55 -9.43
N ARG A 43 -12.04 -1.84 -8.14
CA ARG A 43 -13.09 -2.24 -7.20
C ARG A 43 -14.13 -1.13 -6.99
N GLU A 44 -13.69 0.11 -6.91
CA GLU A 44 -14.59 1.27 -6.77
C GLU A 44 -15.21 1.71 -8.11
N GLY A 45 -14.77 1.16 -9.24
CA GLY A 45 -15.27 1.54 -10.57
C GLY A 45 -14.92 2.98 -10.95
N ARG A 46 -13.74 3.45 -10.54
CA ARG A 46 -13.30 4.86 -10.69
C ARG A 46 -12.18 5.05 -11.71
N GLN A 47 -11.92 4.08 -12.60
CA GLN A 47 -10.77 4.16 -13.52
C GLN A 47 -10.93 5.31 -14.53
N ASP A 48 -12.17 5.62 -14.89
CA ASP A 48 -12.56 6.71 -15.80
C ASP A 48 -12.55 8.11 -15.14
N GLN A 49 -12.38 8.18 -13.83
CA GLN A 49 -12.29 9.43 -13.06
C GLN A 49 -10.86 9.94 -12.92
N LEU A 50 -9.85 9.16 -13.34
CA LEU A 50 -8.46 9.60 -13.28
C LEU A 50 -8.22 10.77 -14.23
N ARG A 51 -7.59 11.82 -13.70
CA ARG A 51 -7.13 12.98 -14.46
C ARG A 51 -5.69 13.30 -14.10
N VAL A 52 -4.99 13.92 -15.04
CA VAL A 52 -3.67 14.50 -14.80
C VAL A 52 -3.85 16.01 -14.64
N ALA A 53 -3.21 16.60 -13.64
CA ALA A 53 -3.20 18.05 -13.48
C ALA A 53 -2.65 18.72 -14.75
N PRO A 54 -3.12 19.94 -15.12
CA PRO A 54 -2.70 20.58 -16.38
C PRO A 54 -1.18 20.76 -16.54
N ASP A 55 -0.45 20.85 -15.43
CA ASP A 55 1.00 20.97 -15.38
C ASP A 55 1.75 19.61 -15.40
N GLY A 56 1.03 18.50 -15.44
CA GLY A 56 1.59 17.15 -15.42
C GLY A 56 2.12 16.69 -14.05
N SER A 57 1.91 17.48 -12.97
CA SER A 57 2.56 17.24 -11.68
C SER A 57 1.98 16.07 -10.89
N ARG A 58 0.67 15.80 -11.04
CA ARG A 58 -0.03 14.78 -10.25
C ARG A 58 -1.22 14.18 -10.99
N VAL A 59 -1.56 12.97 -10.59
CA VAL A 59 -2.84 12.32 -10.88
C VAL A 59 -3.80 12.63 -9.75
N TYR A 60 -5.05 12.94 -10.06
CA TYR A 60 -6.14 13.12 -9.10
C TYR A 60 -7.39 12.40 -9.58
N LEU A 61 -8.35 12.22 -8.67
CA LEU A 61 -9.68 11.71 -8.98
C LEU A 61 -10.64 12.88 -9.18
N ASP A 62 -11.29 12.90 -10.33
CA ASP A 62 -12.35 13.84 -10.69
C ASP A 62 -13.68 13.35 -10.10
N ASP A 63 -13.87 13.62 -8.81
CA ASP A 63 -14.98 13.09 -7.99
C ASP A 63 -16.00 14.18 -7.60
N GLU A 64 -16.38 15.05 -8.55
CA GLU A 64 -17.20 16.25 -8.29
C GLU A 64 -18.56 15.97 -7.61
N ASN A 65 -19.06 14.73 -7.66
CA ASN A 65 -20.37 14.35 -7.12
C ASN A 65 -20.40 12.99 -6.38
N GLY A 66 -19.24 12.39 -6.09
CA GLY A 66 -19.20 11.08 -5.44
C GLY A 66 -19.30 11.14 -3.92
N ILE A 67 -19.62 9.99 -3.34
CA ILE A 67 -19.49 9.76 -1.90
C ILE A 67 -17.99 9.59 -1.62
N PRO A 68 -17.39 10.37 -0.70
CA PRO A 68 -15.97 10.22 -0.37
C PRO A 68 -15.65 8.81 0.12
N THR A 69 -14.55 8.26 -0.37
CA THR A 69 -13.97 6.98 0.05
C THR A 69 -12.56 7.20 0.59
N ALA A 70 -11.98 6.18 1.22
CA ALA A 70 -10.57 6.23 1.60
C ALA A 70 -9.66 6.46 0.38
N LEU A 71 -10.03 5.93 -0.79
CA LEU A 71 -9.30 6.13 -2.04
C LEU A 71 -9.35 7.60 -2.50
N SER A 72 -10.53 8.23 -2.53
CA SER A 72 -10.65 9.65 -2.91
C SER A 72 -9.92 10.56 -1.94
N ASP A 73 -10.13 10.35 -0.64
CA ASP A 73 -9.46 11.12 0.42
C ASP A 73 -7.94 10.97 0.32
N TRP A 74 -7.44 9.79 -0.06
CA TRP A 74 -6.02 9.54 -0.25
C TRP A 74 -5.43 10.26 -1.47
N PHE A 75 -6.16 10.32 -2.59
CA PHE A 75 -5.76 11.14 -3.74
C PHE A 75 -5.70 12.64 -3.37
N ASP A 76 -6.69 13.13 -2.63
CA ASP A 76 -6.75 14.52 -2.19
C ASP A 76 -5.67 14.86 -1.16
N ALA A 77 -5.32 13.90 -0.31
CA ALA A 77 -4.28 14.03 0.71
C ALA A 77 -2.85 13.76 0.18
N GLY A 78 -2.62 13.81 -1.13
CA GLY A 78 -1.28 13.73 -1.71
C GLY A 78 -0.70 12.31 -1.74
N VAL A 79 -1.56 11.29 -1.82
CA VAL A 79 -1.21 9.87 -2.01
C VAL A 79 -0.22 9.33 -0.97
N ALA A 80 -0.44 9.69 0.30
CA ALA A 80 0.45 9.40 1.42
C ALA A 80 0.68 7.90 1.66
N LYS A 81 1.94 7.51 1.81
CA LYS A 81 2.34 6.11 2.08
C LYS A 81 3.11 6.04 3.37
N VAL A 82 2.81 5.04 4.19
CA VAL A 82 3.54 4.74 5.42
C VAL A 82 4.19 3.38 5.27
N CYS A 83 5.52 3.34 5.34
CA CYS A 83 6.30 2.12 5.28
C CYS A 83 6.61 1.63 6.70
N VAL A 84 6.11 0.45 7.04
CA VAL A 84 6.39 -0.28 8.28
C VAL A 84 7.06 -1.60 7.96
N TYR A 85 7.50 -2.34 8.98
CA TYR A 85 8.19 -3.60 8.75
C TYR A 85 7.82 -4.74 9.69
N VAL A 86 8.14 -5.93 9.20
CA VAL A 86 8.14 -7.22 9.92
C VAL A 86 9.49 -7.90 9.70
N ASP A 87 9.82 -8.89 10.51
CA ASP A 87 11.11 -9.59 10.50
C ASP A 87 11.00 -11.05 10.06
N SER A 88 9.85 -11.50 9.56
CA SER A 88 9.67 -12.86 9.05
C SER A 88 8.57 -12.99 7.97
N GLU A 89 8.62 -14.08 7.19
CA GLU A 89 7.61 -14.35 6.16
C GLU A 89 6.25 -14.61 6.78
N ASP A 90 6.23 -15.35 7.88
CA ASP A 90 5.02 -15.71 8.59
C ASP A 90 4.30 -14.48 9.11
N GLU A 91 5.01 -13.50 9.69
CA GLU A 91 4.42 -12.21 10.10
C GLU A 91 3.86 -11.44 8.89
N LEU A 92 4.56 -11.42 7.75
CA LEU A 92 4.05 -10.76 6.55
C LEU A 92 2.75 -11.43 6.05
N LEU A 93 2.71 -12.76 6.05
CA LEU A 93 1.56 -13.54 5.61
C LEU A 93 0.38 -13.43 6.58
N ASP A 94 0.63 -13.34 7.88
CA ASP A 94 -0.38 -13.10 8.90
C ASP A 94 -1.04 -11.73 8.72
N ILE A 95 -0.24 -10.67 8.54
CA ILE A 95 -0.77 -9.32 8.22
C ILE A 95 -1.60 -9.34 6.94
N ALA A 96 -1.17 -10.08 5.91
CA ALA A 96 -1.94 -10.23 4.68
C ALA A 96 -3.28 -10.94 4.91
N ALA A 97 -3.32 -11.97 5.76
CA ALA A 97 -4.55 -12.67 6.13
C ALA A 97 -5.51 -11.76 6.89
N GLN A 98 -5.03 -11.04 7.92
CA GLN A 98 -5.83 -10.09 8.69
C GLN A 98 -6.50 -9.03 7.79
N GLY A 99 -5.76 -8.52 6.78
CA GLY A 99 -6.31 -7.59 5.79
C GLY A 99 -7.44 -8.20 4.96
N ARG A 100 -7.23 -9.40 4.43
CA ARG A 100 -8.20 -10.11 3.59
C ARG A 100 -9.46 -10.51 4.36
N GLU A 101 -9.33 -10.88 5.64
CA GLU A 101 -10.47 -11.17 6.52
C GLU A 101 -11.39 -9.96 6.72
N ARG A 102 -10.82 -8.75 6.64
CA ARG A 102 -11.58 -7.48 6.64
C ARG A 102 -12.05 -7.04 5.25
N ASN A 103 -11.89 -7.89 4.24
CA ASN A 103 -12.22 -7.62 2.83
C ASN A 103 -11.42 -6.45 2.23
N PHE A 104 -10.23 -6.17 2.76
CA PHE A 104 -9.32 -5.20 2.15
C PHE A 104 -8.58 -5.82 0.98
N ILE A 105 -8.28 -4.99 -0.02
CA ILE A 105 -7.32 -5.36 -1.07
C ILE A 105 -5.92 -5.36 -0.46
N VAL A 106 -5.22 -6.49 -0.61
CA VAL A 106 -3.84 -6.68 -0.17
C VAL A 106 -3.00 -7.16 -1.35
N ALA A 107 -2.14 -6.29 -1.87
CA ALA A 107 -1.15 -6.61 -2.88
C ALA A 107 0.09 -7.24 -2.23
N LEU A 108 0.11 -8.57 -2.13
CA LEU A 108 1.26 -9.32 -1.62
C LEU A 108 2.26 -9.57 -2.76
N ILE A 109 3.47 -9.04 -2.62
CA ILE A 109 4.50 -9.10 -3.66
C ILE A 109 5.42 -10.29 -3.43
N ARG A 110 5.57 -11.08 -4.49
CA ARG A 110 6.52 -12.19 -4.55
C ARG A 110 7.56 -11.90 -5.62
N ASP A 111 8.80 -11.74 -5.20
CA ASP A 111 9.92 -11.60 -6.12
C ASP A 111 10.27 -12.96 -6.72
N ALA A 112 10.49 -13.02 -8.05
CA ALA A 112 10.86 -14.25 -8.73
C ALA A 112 12.25 -14.79 -8.31
N GLY A 113 13.06 -13.99 -7.62
CA GLY A 113 14.35 -14.41 -7.08
C GLY A 113 15.49 -14.44 -8.09
N LEU A 114 15.25 -14.00 -9.33
CA LEU A 114 16.22 -14.02 -10.44
C LEU A 114 17.47 -13.15 -10.18
N THR A 115 17.39 -12.17 -9.28
CA THR A 115 18.48 -11.21 -9.05
C THR A 115 19.11 -11.27 -7.66
N GLU A 116 18.33 -11.56 -6.61
CA GLU A 116 18.75 -11.32 -5.21
C GLU A 116 18.42 -12.48 -4.25
N PHE A 117 17.56 -13.41 -4.66
CA PHE A 117 17.14 -14.55 -3.83
C PHE A 117 17.54 -15.90 -4.42
N HIS A 118 18.60 -15.93 -5.26
CA HIS A 118 19.20 -17.15 -5.80
C HIS A 118 18.20 -18.09 -6.50
N GLY A 119 17.24 -17.53 -7.24
CA GLY A 119 16.20 -18.28 -7.94
C GLY A 119 15.07 -18.80 -7.06
N LYS A 120 15.04 -18.45 -5.75
CA LYS A 120 13.94 -18.80 -4.86
C LYS A 120 12.88 -17.71 -4.88
N PRO A 121 11.64 -18.02 -5.30
CA PRO A 121 10.58 -17.03 -5.26
C PRO A 121 10.21 -16.70 -3.81
N THR A 122 10.27 -15.43 -3.44
CA THR A 122 10.29 -14.96 -2.03
C THR A 122 9.27 -13.84 -1.83
N HIS A 123 8.44 -13.90 -0.78
CA HIS A 123 7.58 -12.76 -0.44
C HIS A 123 8.39 -11.65 0.21
N THR A 124 8.34 -10.46 -0.38
CA THR A 124 9.22 -9.34 -0.01
C THR A 124 8.49 -8.27 0.79
N CYS A 125 7.27 -7.96 0.39
CA CYS A 125 6.44 -6.94 1.02
C CYS A 125 4.98 -7.11 0.61
N LEU A 126 4.12 -6.32 1.23
CA LEU A 126 2.76 -6.11 0.78
C LEU A 126 2.39 -4.63 0.86
N ALA A 127 1.33 -4.25 0.15
CA ALA A 127 0.64 -3.00 0.37
C ALA A 127 -0.86 -3.27 0.50
N PHE A 128 -1.49 -2.50 1.38
CA PHE A 128 -2.93 -2.38 1.39
C PHE A 128 -3.35 -1.39 0.32
N GLU A 129 -4.61 -1.47 -0.09
CA GLU A 129 -5.25 -0.30 -0.69
C GLU A 129 -5.25 0.91 0.26
N PRO A 130 -5.52 2.12 -0.25
CA PRO A 130 -5.79 3.25 0.62
C PRO A 130 -6.98 2.98 1.55
N LEU A 131 -6.78 3.19 2.84
CA LEU A 131 -7.76 2.93 3.89
C LEU A 131 -7.81 4.11 4.86
N HIS A 132 -8.94 4.28 5.54
CA HIS A 132 -8.98 5.22 6.65
C HIS A 132 -8.11 4.72 7.81
N ALA A 133 -7.55 5.65 8.57
CA ALA A 133 -6.60 5.30 9.62
C ALA A 133 -7.21 4.37 10.68
N ASP A 134 -8.47 4.57 11.05
CA ASP A 134 -9.21 3.73 12.00
C ASP A 134 -9.47 2.30 11.49
N GLU A 135 -9.46 2.09 10.18
CA GLU A 135 -9.60 0.76 9.57
C GLU A 135 -8.29 -0.04 9.57
N ILE A 136 -7.17 0.62 9.27
CA ILE A 136 -5.86 -0.02 9.08
C ILE A 136 -4.98 -0.05 10.33
N ASP A 137 -5.09 0.95 11.22
CA ASP A 137 -4.30 1.00 12.45
C ASP A 137 -4.49 -0.20 13.39
N PRO A 138 -5.67 -0.84 13.48
CA PRO A 138 -5.81 -2.09 14.23
C PRO A 138 -4.93 -3.25 13.74
N ILE A 139 -4.43 -3.21 12.51
CA ILE A 139 -3.53 -4.22 11.93
C ILE A 139 -2.08 -3.75 12.00
N THR A 140 -1.81 -2.48 11.67
CA THR A 140 -0.45 -1.99 11.44
C THR A 140 0.06 -0.99 12.46
N GLY A 141 -0.77 -0.51 13.39
CA GLY A 141 -0.47 0.63 14.27
C GLY A 141 0.71 0.40 15.22
N GLU A 142 0.94 -0.85 15.62
CA GLU A 142 2.06 -1.24 16.48
C GLU A 142 3.31 -1.66 15.68
N LEU A 143 3.23 -1.71 14.35
CA LEU A 143 4.38 -2.07 13.53
C LEU A 143 5.36 -0.89 13.45
N PRO A 144 6.67 -1.16 13.62
CA PRO A 144 7.69 -0.13 13.55
C PRO A 144 7.88 0.41 12.12
N LEU A 145 8.26 1.69 12.01
CA LEU A 145 8.62 2.32 10.72
C LEU A 145 9.91 1.72 10.14
N TYR A 146 9.93 1.47 8.83
CA TYR A 146 11.05 0.84 8.11
C TYR A 146 12.22 1.79 7.82
#